data_AF-X0B092-F1
#
_entry.id   AF-X0B092-F1
#
_cell.length_a   1.000
_cell.length_b   1.000
_cell.length_c   1.000
_cell.angle_alpha   90.00
_cell.angle_beta   90.00
_cell.angle_gamma   90.00
#
_symmetry.space_group_name_H-M   'P 1'
#
loop_
_entity.id
_entity.type
_entity.pdbx_description
1 polymer ?
#
loop_
_entity_poly.entity_id
_entity_poly.type
_entity_poly.pdbx_seq_one_letter_code
_entity_poly.pdbx_strand_id
1 'polypeptide(L)'
;MPSPQKHPISYTKSDSEQDEWPILSTNDHELLPSGEAHEVQSSDPARNGTEPSKAVRQFTGFASIKRKSDRFWEAWNVYVNRPWNMHVLVIIGTLFAVGHHLFYLHLNGKEAINQPMMLRYGTVIAFFAKASLGTAVTIAFHQRAWRVVRFKTARVQTIDSIFTANTDFSSLLMWSSIRKAKIGTLLALYCWVTPLVVILTSETLSVVVGVFEEDHSCTSVRTLNFENEEKVYWRNPQKIDDPYLVSVSLWNSTLDYGESPSDSNAEGFDYYHSSSKQFDMLIAIKTTLMGEAIVRKESAAEICGEGWNCSYVVNFVAPGYKCQELASGRQWGTEPIMPSTTEVSMVIPKCHLTLGGKPKQNPLYPDNFGVFRTEPIMWIGYATVDDLSVPQPDTPGTEAWKKAYTPVIIGCEHYEVNYTAQFNYTGGAQFVDIKRREYLRKVVDTTYIPEKDTDKRLKDRTQAVPDSNYIFPADVK
;
A
#
# COMPACT_ATOMS: atom_id res chain seq x y z
N MET A 1 -28.03 -49.72 -19.83
CA MET A 1 -26.70 -49.58 -20.45
C MET A 1 -25.76 -48.97 -19.41
N PRO A 2 -24.74 -49.71 -18.94
CA PRO A 2 -23.85 -49.26 -17.86
C PRO A 2 -22.43 -48.89 -18.35
N SER A 3 -21.68 -48.22 -17.45
CA SER A 3 -20.20 -48.11 -17.31
C SER A 3 -19.67 -46.66 -17.38
N PRO A 4 -18.55 -46.28 -16.70
CA PRO A 4 -17.75 -46.99 -15.69
C PRO A 4 -17.40 -46.20 -14.40
N GLN A 5 -17.05 -46.96 -13.35
CA GLN A 5 -16.20 -46.55 -12.22
C GLN A 5 -14.74 -46.32 -12.68
N LYS A 6 -13.98 -45.47 -11.96
CA LYS A 6 -12.55 -45.67 -11.69
C LYS A 6 -12.12 -45.05 -10.35
N HIS A 7 -11.24 -45.79 -9.69
CA HIS A 7 -10.76 -45.72 -8.31
C HIS A 7 -9.95 -44.47 -7.89
N PRO A 8 -9.78 -44.25 -6.57
CA PRO A 8 -8.92 -43.21 -5.99
C PRO A 8 -7.45 -43.66 -5.94
N ILE A 9 -6.51 -42.70 -6.00
CA ILE A 9 -5.09 -42.94 -5.75
C ILE A 9 -4.72 -42.32 -4.40
N SER A 10 -4.30 -43.20 -3.49
CA SER A 10 -3.61 -42.92 -2.24
C SER A 10 -2.14 -42.59 -2.50
N TYR A 11 -1.61 -41.59 -1.81
CA TYR A 11 -0.20 -41.55 -1.42
C TYR A 11 -0.10 -41.05 0.03
N THR A 12 0.44 -41.90 0.89
CA THR A 12 0.92 -41.58 2.24
C THR A 12 2.43 -41.87 2.32
N LYS A 13 3.09 -41.23 3.29
CA LYS A 13 4.45 -41.42 3.86
C LYS A 13 5.41 -40.27 3.50
N SER A 14 6.17 -39.64 4.41
CA SER A 14 6.49 -39.77 5.83
C SER A 14 7.23 -38.51 6.29
N ASP A 15 7.24 -38.30 7.60
CA ASP A 15 7.93 -37.29 8.40
C ASP A 15 9.44 -37.11 8.18
N SER A 16 9.88 -35.93 8.63
CA SER A 16 11.09 -35.57 9.39
C SER A 16 12.16 -34.70 8.70
N GLU A 17 12.71 -33.77 9.51
CA GLU A 17 13.81 -32.81 9.28
C GLU A 17 13.33 -31.44 8.75
N GLN A 18 13.08 -30.42 9.59
CA GLN A 18 14.00 -29.67 10.46
C GLN A 18 15.15 -29.03 9.67
N ASP A 19 14.99 -27.74 9.34
CA ASP A 19 16.05 -26.74 9.13
C ASP A 19 15.35 -25.36 9.05
N GLU A 20 15.44 -24.52 10.08
CA GLU A 20 16.46 -23.48 10.28
C GLU A 20 16.44 -22.37 9.21
N TRP A 21 16.03 -21.18 9.65
CA TRP A 21 16.20 -19.92 8.93
C TRP A 21 17.68 -19.49 8.99
N PRO A 22 18.20 -18.87 7.91
CA PRO A 22 19.07 -17.71 8.06
C PRO A 22 18.48 -16.55 7.23
N ILE A 23 18.02 -15.47 7.85
CA ILE A 23 18.81 -14.28 8.19
C ILE A 23 19.60 -13.74 6.99
N LEU A 24 19.06 -12.63 6.49
CA LEU A 24 19.62 -11.67 5.56
C LEU A 24 20.91 -11.03 6.12
N SER A 25 22.01 -11.08 5.37
CA SER A 25 23.12 -10.11 5.46
C SER A 25 23.65 -9.90 4.03
N THR A 26 23.34 -8.75 3.44
CA THR A 26 24.14 -7.52 3.30
C THR A 26 25.37 -7.64 2.39
N ASN A 27 25.32 -6.78 1.37
CA ASN A 27 26.40 -6.20 0.57
C ASN A 27 27.01 -7.11 -0.49
N ASP A 28 27.01 -6.62 -1.73
CA ASP A 28 28.26 -6.26 -2.39
C ASP A 28 28.01 -5.35 -3.60
N HIS A 29 28.55 -4.14 -3.51
CA HIS A 29 28.95 -3.34 -4.65
C HIS A 29 30.29 -3.85 -5.16
N GLU A 30 30.47 -3.75 -6.48
CA GLU A 30 31.75 -3.51 -7.16
C GLU A 30 32.74 -4.68 -7.36
N LEU A 31 32.84 -5.17 -8.61
CA LEU A 31 33.96 -4.90 -9.54
C LEU A 31 34.05 -5.97 -10.64
N LEU A 32 34.04 -5.52 -11.90
CA LEU A 32 34.51 -6.28 -13.06
C LEU A 32 36.04 -6.37 -13.06
N PRO A 33 36.60 -7.44 -13.68
CA PRO A 33 37.64 -7.20 -14.67
C PRO A 33 37.46 -8.02 -15.96
N SER A 34 38.04 -7.49 -17.04
CA SER A 34 38.11 -8.09 -18.38
C SER A 34 39.17 -9.18 -18.50
N GLY A 35 39.04 -10.06 -19.50
CA GLY A 35 40.10 -10.96 -19.96
C GLY A 35 39.64 -11.85 -21.12
N GLU A 36 40.37 -11.82 -22.23
CA GLU A 36 40.10 -12.49 -23.51
C GLU A 36 40.42 -14.00 -23.55
N ALA A 37 39.75 -14.67 -24.50
CA ALA A 37 40.18 -15.79 -25.37
C ALA A 37 40.66 -17.15 -24.80
N HIS A 38 40.01 -18.25 -25.22
CA HIS A 38 40.64 -19.31 -26.05
C HIS A 38 39.64 -20.35 -26.59
N GLU A 39 39.95 -20.85 -27.81
CA GLU A 39 39.30 -21.88 -28.62
C GLU A 39 39.28 -23.29 -28.00
N VAL A 40 38.33 -24.14 -28.43
CA VAL A 40 38.55 -25.59 -28.55
C VAL A 40 37.94 -26.12 -29.86
N GLN A 41 38.82 -26.79 -30.61
CA GLN A 41 38.61 -27.53 -31.87
C GLN A 41 38.03 -28.93 -31.62
N SER A 42 37.20 -29.45 -32.53
CA SER A 42 37.17 -30.90 -32.80
C SER A 42 36.59 -31.21 -34.19
N SER A 43 37.14 -32.25 -34.80
CA SER A 43 37.21 -32.58 -36.22
C SER A 43 36.26 -33.72 -36.65
N ASP A 44 35.60 -33.50 -37.80
CA ASP A 44 35.25 -34.38 -38.95
C ASP A 44 35.18 -35.93 -38.82
N PRO A 45 34.26 -36.62 -39.56
CA PRO A 45 34.51 -36.90 -40.97
C PRO A 45 33.31 -37.00 -41.97
N ALA A 46 33.60 -36.52 -43.18
CA ALA A 46 33.21 -36.96 -44.53
C ALA A 46 31.94 -37.78 -44.80
N ARG A 47 31.08 -37.28 -45.72
CA ARG A 47 30.41 -38.14 -46.73
C ARG A 47 30.02 -37.38 -48.02
N ASN A 48 30.25 -38.07 -49.13
CA ASN A 48 30.14 -37.69 -50.54
C ASN A 48 28.78 -37.13 -51.01
N GLY A 49 28.85 -36.02 -51.75
CA GLY A 49 28.41 -35.83 -53.14
C GLY A 49 27.08 -36.39 -53.62
N THR A 50 26.14 -35.49 -53.96
CA THR A 50 25.47 -35.46 -55.28
C THR A 50 24.97 -34.03 -55.57
N GLU A 51 25.17 -33.55 -56.78
CA GLU A 51 24.82 -32.21 -57.28
C GLU A 51 23.29 -31.94 -57.38
N PRO A 52 22.88 -30.66 -57.53
CA PRO A 52 21.54 -30.19 -57.23
C PRO A 52 20.61 -30.13 -58.45
N SER A 53 19.32 -30.43 -58.25
CA SER A 53 18.27 -30.00 -59.19
C SER A 53 17.78 -28.60 -58.82
N LYS A 54 17.80 -27.71 -59.81
CA LYS A 54 17.49 -26.29 -59.74
C LYS A 54 16.04 -26.03 -59.32
N ALA A 55 15.86 -25.24 -58.27
CA ALA A 55 14.71 -24.36 -58.09
C ALA A 55 15.22 -22.98 -57.66
N VAL A 56 15.68 -22.20 -58.64
CA VAL A 56 16.02 -20.79 -58.44
C VAL A 56 14.72 -20.01 -58.30
N ARG A 57 14.25 -19.81 -57.06
CA ARG A 57 13.40 -18.66 -56.74
C ARG A 57 14.33 -17.48 -56.55
N GLN A 58 14.52 -16.73 -57.63
CA GLN A 58 15.30 -15.50 -57.65
C GLN A 58 14.62 -14.47 -56.72
N PHE A 59 15.12 -14.35 -55.49
CA PHE A 59 14.68 -13.32 -54.54
C PHE A 59 15.19 -11.96 -55.05
N THR A 60 14.37 -11.29 -55.86
CA THR A 60 14.64 -9.97 -56.46
C THR A 60 14.74 -8.83 -55.43
N GLY A 61 14.52 -9.10 -54.14
CA GLY A 61 14.59 -8.12 -53.05
C GLY A 61 16.01 -7.75 -52.59
N PHE A 62 16.96 -8.69 -52.55
CA PHE A 62 18.30 -8.44 -52.03
C PHE A 62 19.14 -7.54 -52.93
N ALA A 63 19.01 -7.68 -54.26
CA ALA A 63 19.68 -6.80 -55.21
C ALA A 63 19.16 -5.35 -55.15
N SER A 64 17.87 -5.16 -54.83
CA SER A 64 17.28 -3.83 -54.67
C SER A 64 17.76 -3.14 -53.39
N ILE A 65 17.80 -3.86 -52.26
CA ILE A 65 18.29 -3.35 -50.98
C ILE A 65 19.79 -3.01 -51.06
N LYS A 66 20.60 -3.90 -51.65
CA LYS A 66 22.04 -3.66 -51.87
C LYS A 66 22.28 -2.44 -52.78
N ARG A 67 21.54 -2.33 -53.89
CA ARG A 67 21.65 -1.19 -54.82
C ARG A 67 21.14 0.14 -54.23
N LYS A 68 20.24 0.10 -53.23
CA LYS A 68 19.78 1.29 -52.49
C LYS A 68 20.80 1.71 -51.43
N SER A 69 21.45 0.74 -50.78
CA SER A 69 22.60 0.95 -49.88
C SER A 69 23.79 1.56 -50.63
N ASP A 70 24.18 1.00 -51.77
CA ASP A 70 25.34 1.50 -52.54
C ASP A 70 25.11 2.95 -53.03
N ARG A 71 23.89 3.26 -53.49
CA ARG A 71 23.51 4.64 -53.88
C ARG A 71 23.48 5.60 -52.69
N PHE A 72 23.08 5.11 -51.52
CA PHE A 72 23.13 5.88 -50.28
C PHE A 72 24.59 6.18 -49.88
N TRP A 73 25.48 5.19 -49.94
CA TRP A 73 26.91 5.35 -49.63
C TRP A 73 27.64 6.25 -50.64
N GLU A 74 27.31 6.19 -51.93
CA GLU A 74 27.84 7.13 -52.94
C GLU A 74 27.36 8.56 -52.68
N ALA A 75 26.07 8.76 -52.43
CA ALA A 75 25.51 10.07 -52.08
C ALA A 75 26.12 10.60 -50.77
N TRP A 76 26.33 9.72 -49.78
CA TRP A 76 26.98 10.03 -48.51
C TRP A 76 28.44 10.46 -48.69
N ASN A 77 29.21 9.78 -49.54
CA ASN A 77 30.60 10.14 -49.82
C ASN A 77 30.73 11.49 -50.55
N VAL A 78 29.82 11.78 -51.49
CA VAL A 78 29.75 13.10 -52.14
C VAL A 78 29.35 14.19 -51.14
N TYR A 79 28.49 13.85 -50.19
CA TYR A 79 27.98 14.74 -49.15
C TYR A 79 29.04 15.05 -48.08
N VAL A 80 29.78 14.06 -47.57
CA VAL A 80 30.90 14.20 -46.61
C VAL A 80 32.00 15.16 -47.09
N ASN A 81 32.18 15.29 -48.42
CA ASN A 81 33.19 16.17 -49.00
C ASN A 81 32.70 17.60 -49.28
N ARG A 82 31.43 17.93 -49.01
CA ARG A 82 30.84 19.26 -49.27
C ARG A 82 30.87 20.16 -48.03
N PRO A 83 30.97 21.49 -48.18
CA PRO A 83 30.95 22.45 -47.06
C PRO A 83 29.62 22.47 -46.27
N TRP A 84 28.60 21.76 -46.76
CA TRP A 84 27.25 21.72 -46.16
C TRP A 84 27.14 20.85 -44.90
N ASN A 85 28.11 19.95 -44.64
CA ASN A 85 28.08 19.07 -43.46
C ASN A 85 27.97 19.83 -42.15
N MET A 86 28.65 20.96 -42.03
CA MET A 86 28.62 21.78 -40.82
C MET A 86 27.19 22.25 -40.51
N HIS A 87 26.46 22.74 -41.53
CA HIS A 87 25.10 23.25 -41.35
C HIS A 87 24.11 22.16 -40.96
N VAL A 88 24.23 20.98 -41.55
CA VAL A 88 23.33 19.87 -41.23
C VAL A 88 23.62 19.29 -39.84
N LEU A 89 24.89 19.21 -39.43
CA LEU A 89 25.24 18.80 -38.06
C LEU A 89 24.67 19.78 -37.02
N VAL A 90 24.68 21.08 -37.31
CA VAL A 90 24.02 22.09 -36.44
C VAL A 90 22.52 21.83 -36.35
N ILE A 91 21.83 21.64 -37.49
CA ILE A 91 20.39 21.38 -37.50
C ILE A 91 20.06 20.11 -36.71
N ILE A 92 20.78 19.02 -36.95
CA ILE A 92 20.61 17.75 -36.23
C ILE A 92 20.83 17.93 -34.73
N GLY A 93 21.89 18.64 -34.34
CA GLY A 93 22.18 18.92 -32.93
C GLY A 93 21.13 19.77 -32.24
N THR A 94 20.59 20.78 -32.93
CA THR A 94 19.48 21.59 -32.42
C THR A 94 18.21 20.74 -32.26
N LEU A 95 17.90 19.85 -33.21
CA LEU A 95 16.76 18.94 -33.11
C LEU A 95 16.88 18.00 -31.91
N PHE A 96 18.06 17.41 -31.66
CA PHE A 96 18.27 16.58 -30.47
C PHE A 96 18.20 17.38 -29.17
N ALA A 97 18.71 18.62 -29.14
CA ALA A 97 18.60 19.47 -27.97
C ALA A 97 17.14 19.84 -27.64
N VAL A 98 16.34 20.18 -28.65
CA VAL A 98 14.89 20.42 -28.50
C VAL A 98 14.19 19.13 -28.08
N GLY A 99 14.55 17.99 -28.68
CA GLY A 99 14.01 16.68 -28.31
C GLY A 99 14.29 16.32 -26.85
N HIS A 100 15.51 16.57 -26.36
CA HIS A 100 15.86 16.39 -24.95
C HIS A 100 15.00 17.27 -24.03
N HIS A 101 14.87 18.55 -24.37
CA HIS A 101 14.06 19.47 -23.59
C HIS A 101 12.58 19.07 -23.55
N LEU A 102 11.99 18.73 -24.69
CA LEU A 102 10.59 18.27 -24.78
C LEU A 102 10.39 16.93 -24.05
N PHE A 103 11.36 16.03 -24.11
CA PHE A 103 11.32 14.76 -23.39
C PHE A 103 11.28 14.99 -21.88
N TYR A 104 12.14 15.87 -21.34
CA TYR A 104 12.13 16.18 -19.90
C TYR A 104 10.90 16.98 -19.48
N LEU A 105 10.41 17.89 -20.32
CA LEU A 105 9.13 18.58 -20.08
C LEU A 105 7.95 17.60 -20.03
N HIS A 106 7.97 16.54 -20.85
CA HIS A 106 6.93 15.51 -20.82
C HIS A 106 6.95 14.66 -19.54
N LEU A 107 8.14 14.46 -18.96
CA LEU A 107 8.32 13.72 -17.70
C LEU A 107 8.05 14.60 -16.47
N ASN A 108 8.11 15.92 -16.62
CA ASN A 108 7.91 16.85 -15.51
C ASN A 108 6.50 16.71 -14.91
N GLY A 109 6.43 16.55 -13.60
CA GLY A 109 5.17 16.39 -12.86
C GLY A 109 4.50 15.02 -13.00
N LYS A 110 5.18 14.03 -13.59
CA LYS A 110 4.70 12.64 -13.66
C LYS A 110 5.42 11.75 -12.67
N GLU A 111 4.77 10.64 -12.33
CA GLU A 111 5.37 9.57 -11.54
C GLU A 111 6.68 9.07 -12.20
N ALA A 112 7.71 8.88 -11.38
CA ALA A 112 9.03 8.42 -11.81
C ALA A 112 9.07 6.91 -12.08
N ILE A 113 8.31 6.45 -13.08
CA ILE A 113 8.28 5.05 -13.48
C ILE A 113 9.58 4.69 -14.20
N ASN A 114 10.27 3.63 -13.74
CA ASN A 114 11.54 3.18 -14.30
C ASN A 114 12.58 4.30 -14.43
N GLN A 115 12.74 5.08 -13.35
CA GLN A 115 13.67 6.21 -13.22
C GLN A 115 15.02 6.02 -13.95
N PRO A 116 15.80 4.95 -13.72
CA PRO A 116 17.12 4.82 -14.35
C PRO A 116 17.05 4.72 -15.88
N MET A 117 15.97 4.15 -16.43
CA MET A 117 15.80 4.05 -17.88
C MET A 117 15.44 5.40 -18.50
N MET A 118 14.57 6.17 -17.85
CA MET A 118 14.20 7.50 -18.35
C MET A 118 15.40 8.47 -18.35
N LEU A 119 16.21 8.45 -17.30
CA LEU A 119 17.45 9.24 -17.24
C LEU A 119 18.49 8.77 -18.27
N ARG A 120 18.60 7.46 -18.52
CA ARG A 120 19.47 6.91 -19.59
C ARG A 120 19.04 7.40 -20.97
N TYR A 121 17.75 7.40 -21.30
CA TYR A 121 17.26 7.94 -22.58
C TYR A 121 17.60 9.43 -22.72
N GLY A 122 17.40 10.23 -21.68
CA GLY A 122 17.80 11.63 -21.66
C GLY A 122 19.29 11.82 -21.93
N THR A 123 20.15 11.03 -21.27
CA THR A 123 21.60 11.09 -21.43
C THR A 123 22.03 10.74 -22.86
N VAL A 124 21.41 9.74 -23.48
CA VAL A 124 21.68 9.34 -24.87
C VAL A 124 21.33 10.48 -25.84
N ILE A 125 20.16 11.11 -25.69
CA ILE A 125 19.75 12.23 -26.54
C ILE A 125 20.70 13.43 -26.36
N ALA A 126 21.07 13.76 -25.12
CA ALA A 126 22.04 14.83 -24.83
C ALA A 126 23.42 14.53 -25.44
N PHE A 127 23.86 13.27 -25.42
CA PHE A 127 25.12 12.85 -26.05
C PHE A 127 25.07 13.05 -27.57
N PHE A 128 23.98 12.71 -28.25
CA PHE A 128 23.83 12.95 -29.69
C PHE A 128 23.82 14.44 -30.04
N ALA A 129 23.16 15.28 -29.23
CA ALA A 129 23.22 16.74 -29.39
C ALA A 129 24.65 17.27 -29.23
N LYS A 130 25.38 16.82 -28.19
CA LYS A 130 26.78 17.18 -27.95
C LYS A 130 27.69 16.72 -29.08
N ALA A 131 27.56 15.48 -29.54
CA ALA A 131 28.39 14.92 -30.60
C ALA A 131 28.22 15.71 -31.90
N SER A 132 26.97 15.95 -32.32
CA SER A 132 26.67 16.69 -33.56
C SER A 132 27.12 18.16 -33.51
N LEU A 133 26.81 18.89 -32.44
CA LEU A 133 27.27 20.28 -32.27
C LEU A 133 28.79 20.37 -32.10
N GLY A 134 29.40 19.45 -31.34
CA GLY A 134 30.84 19.37 -31.17
C GLY A 134 31.56 19.14 -32.49
N THR A 135 31.10 18.19 -33.31
CA THR A 135 31.65 17.96 -34.65
C THR A 135 31.45 19.14 -35.58
N ALA A 136 30.31 19.84 -35.50
CA ALA A 136 30.10 21.06 -36.29
C ALA A 136 31.12 22.16 -35.91
N VAL A 137 31.39 22.35 -34.62
CA VAL A 137 32.35 23.35 -34.13
C VAL A 137 33.78 22.99 -34.49
N THR A 138 34.18 21.71 -34.41
CA THR A 138 35.53 21.29 -34.84
C THR A 138 35.75 21.52 -36.33
N ILE A 139 34.75 21.26 -37.19
CA ILE A 139 34.82 21.58 -38.62
C ILE A 139 34.97 23.09 -38.83
N ALA A 140 34.16 23.91 -38.16
CA ALA A 140 34.22 25.37 -38.24
C ALA A 140 35.58 25.92 -37.80
N PHE A 141 36.15 25.34 -36.74
CA PHE A 141 37.47 25.68 -36.22
C PHE A 141 38.57 25.46 -37.26
N HIS A 142 38.61 24.28 -37.90
CA HIS A 142 39.60 23.98 -38.95
C HIS A 142 39.47 24.92 -40.15
N GLN A 143 38.24 25.18 -40.62
CA GLN A 143 38.00 26.13 -41.71
C GLN A 143 38.49 27.53 -41.35
N ARG A 144 38.27 27.97 -40.10
CA ARG A 144 38.69 29.29 -39.64
C ARG A 144 40.21 29.38 -39.47
N ALA A 145 40.87 28.32 -38.99
CA ALA A 145 42.31 28.23 -38.88
C ALA A 145 42.98 28.43 -40.25
N TRP A 146 42.53 27.70 -41.27
CA TRP A 146 43.01 27.85 -42.65
C TRP A 146 42.76 29.24 -43.24
N ARG A 147 41.62 29.86 -42.92
CA ARG A 147 41.33 31.24 -43.33
C ARG A 147 42.31 32.24 -42.71
N VAL A 148 42.69 32.05 -41.44
CA VAL A 148 43.67 32.94 -40.77
C VAL A 148 45.04 32.78 -41.42
N VAL A 149 45.48 31.55 -41.72
CA VAL A 149 46.75 31.29 -42.42
C VAL A 149 46.78 31.95 -43.80
N ARG A 150 45.69 31.89 -44.56
CA ARG A 150 45.64 32.42 -45.93
C ARG A 150 45.62 33.94 -46.00
N PHE A 151 44.93 34.61 -45.06
CA PHE A 151 44.64 36.05 -45.14
C PHE A 151 45.42 36.91 -44.14
N LYS A 152 46.14 36.31 -43.18
CA LYS A 152 46.92 37.05 -42.17
C LYS A 152 48.34 36.52 -42.09
N THR A 153 49.32 37.44 -42.09
CA THR A 153 50.71 37.10 -41.82
C THR A 153 50.90 36.86 -40.32
N ALA A 154 51.44 35.69 -39.97
CA ALA A 154 51.69 35.27 -38.59
C ALA A 154 53.03 34.53 -38.51
N ARG A 155 53.69 34.59 -37.35
CA ARG A 155 54.88 33.76 -37.08
C ARG A 155 54.47 32.29 -37.04
N VAL A 156 55.37 31.40 -37.43
CA VAL A 156 55.14 29.94 -37.43
C VAL A 156 54.63 29.45 -36.07
N GLN A 157 55.21 29.93 -34.97
CA GLN A 157 54.77 29.62 -33.60
C GLN A 157 53.31 30.05 -33.31
N THR A 158 52.85 31.16 -33.89
CA THR A 158 51.45 31.59 -33.74
C THR A 158 50.51 30.74 -34.59
N ILE A 159 50.94 30.28 -35.75
CA ILE A 159 50.15 29.38 -36.61
C ILE A 159 49.99 28.03 -35.93
N ASP A 160 51.09 27.47 -35.42
CA ASP A 160 51.10 26.22 -34.66
C ASP A 160 50.10 26.28 -33.49
N SER A 161 50.18 27.34 -32.68
CA SER A 161 49.25 27.54 -31.57
C SER A 161 47.78 27.67 -31.94
N ILE A 162 47.45 28.09 -33.17
CA ILE A 162 46.06 28.19 -33.64
C ILE A 162 45.52 26.80 -33.95
N PHE A 163 46.33 25.86 -34.44
CA PHE A 163 45.90 24.49 -34.73
C PHE A 163 45.91 23.61 -33.47
N THR A 164 46.88 23.82 -32.58
CA THR A 164 46.99 23.08 -31.31
C THR A 164 45.98 23.55 -30.26
N ALA A 165 45.26 24.66 -30.49
CA ALA A 165 44.32 25.24 -29.52
C ALA A 165 43.14 24.32 -29.12
N ASN A 166 42.82 23.32 -29.95
CA ASN A 166 41.76 22.34 -29.68
C ASN A 166 42.23 21.14 -28.86
N THR A 167 43.54 20.92 -28.74
CA THR A 167 44.15 19.82 -27.96
C THR A 167 44.87 20.34 -26.72
N ASP A 168 45.47 21.53 -26.81
CA ASP A 168 46.25 22.13 -25.73
C ASP A 168 45.60 23.43 -25.25
N PHE A 169 45.13 23.42 -24.00
CA PHE A 169 44.50 24.58 -23.38
C PHE A 169 45.46 25.78 -23.26
N SER A 170 46.75 25.54 -23.01
CA SER A 170 47.77 26.59 -22.90
C SER A 170 47.91 27.43 -24.18
N SER A 171 47.69 26.81 -25.34
CA SER A 171 47.73 27.47 -26.64
C SER A 171 46.59 28.46 -26.86
N LEU A 172 45.47 28.33 -26.12
CA LEU A 172 44.37 29.29 -26.12
C LEU A 172 44.70 30.59 -25.39
N LEU A 173 45.60 30.55 -24.40
CA LEU A 173 45.94 31.70 -23.55
C LEU A 173 46.97 32.64 -24.18
N MET A 174 47.57 32.27 -25.32
CA MET A 174 48.55 33.13 -25.97
C MET A 174 47.88 34.37 -26.57
N TRP A 175 48.14 35.53 -25.96
CA TRP A 175 47.60 36.84 -26.36
C TRP A 175 47.78 37.16 -27.86
N SER A 176 48.90 36.75 -28.44
CA SER A 176 49.18 36.89 -29.88
C SER A 176 48.19 36.11 -30.76
N SER A 177 47.82 34.89 -30.34
CA SER A 177 46.85 34.03 -31.03
C SER A 177 45.42 34.58 -30.89
N ILE A 178 45.02 34.98 -29.67
CA ILE A 178 43.70 35.57 -29.37
C ILE A 178 43.46 36.83 -30.22
N ARG A 179 44.44 37.74 -30.29
CA ARG A 179 44.30 39.01 -31.01
C ARG A 179 44.15 38.81 -32.52
N LYS A 180 44.78 37.78 -33.09
CA LYS A 180 44.74 37.49 -34.54
C LYS A 180 43.60 36.56 -34.94
N ALA A 181 43.20 35.62 -34.08
CA ALA A 181 42.24 34.55 -34.36
C ALA A 181 41.01 34.54 -33.44
N LYS A 182 40.51 35.71 -33.01
CA LYS A 182 39.35 35.90 -32.10
C LYS A 182 38.21 34.87 -32.22
N ILE A 183 37.71 34.65 -33.43
CA ILE A 183 36.60 33.71 -33.70
C ILE A 183 37.04 32.25 -33.53
N GLY A 184 38.26 31.91 -33.94
CA GLY A 184 38.81 30.56 -33.75
C GLY A 184 39.03 30.23 -32.27
N THR A 185 39.50 31.21 -31.49
CA THR A 185 39.64 31.08 -30.03
C THR A 185 38.30 30.83 -29.34
N LEU A 186 37.23 31.53 -29.73
CA LEU A 186 35.88 31.30 -29.18
C LEU A 186 35.35 29.89 -29.51
N LEU A 187 35.56 29.41 -30.74
CA LEU A 187 35.16 28.05 -31.14
C LEU A 187 35.94 26.97 -30.37
N ALA A 188 37.24 27.16 -30.18
CA ALA A 188 38.04 26.23 -29.40
C ALA A 188 37.67 26.26 -27.91
N LEU A 189 37.38 27.43 -27.34
CA LEU A 189 36.84 27.52 -25.97
C LEU A 189 35.53 26.73 -25.83
N TYR A 190 34.65 26.80 -26.83
CA TYR A 190 33.43 26.00 -26.84
C TYR A 190 33.73 24.49 -26.83
N CYS A 191 34.71 24.01 -27.61
CA CYS A 191 35.14 22.60 -27.58
C CYS A 191 35.57 22.14 -26.17
N TRP A 192 36.21 23.00 -25.40
CA TRP A 192 36.58 22.71 -24.01
C TRP A 192 35.40 22.71 -23.04
N VAL A 193 34.36 23.51 -23.32
CA VAL A 193 33.15 23.60 -22.49
C VAL A 193 32.11 22.52 -22.87
N THR A 194 32.18 21.91 -24.05
CA THR A 194 31.22 20.90 -24.52
C THR A 194 30.97 19.72 -23.56
N PRO A 195 31.95 19.21 -22.78
CA PRO A 195 31.66 18.19 -21.76
C PRO A 195 30.66 18.65 -20.69
N LEU A 196 30.68 19.92 -20.30
CA LEU A 196 29.76 20.48 -19.30
C LEU A 196 28.31 20.45 -19.80
N VAL A 197 28.08 20.53 -21.11
CA VAL A 197 26.72 20.44 -21.69
C VAL A 197 26.04 19.15 -21.26
N VAL A 198 26.74 18.01 -21.36
CA VAL A 198 26.15 16.71 -20.98
C VAL A 198 25.96 16.61 -19.46
N ILE A 199 26.95 17.04 -18.67
CA ILE A 199 26.90 16.99 -17.20
C ILE A 199 25.71 17.79 -16.67
N LEU A 200 25.57 19.03 -17.12
CA LEU A 200 24.49 19.91 -16.65
C LEU A 200 23.12 19.42 -17.12
N THR A 201 23.01 18.87 -18.34
CA THR A 201 21.73 18.32 -18.84
C THR A 201 21.28 17.05 -18.11
N SER A 202 22.18 16.32 -17.46
CA SER A 202 21.79 15.16 -16.64
C SER A 202 21.06 15.58 -15.37
N GLU A 203 21.40 16.75 -14.81
CA GLU A 203 20.83 17.29 -13.57
C GLU A 203 19.56 18.14 -13.79
N THR A 204 19.14 18.38 -15.03
CA THR A 204 17.93 19.20 -15.30
C THR A 204 16.61 18.52 -14.94
N LEU A 205 16.63 17.24 -14.59
CA LEU A 205 15.47 16.48 -14.12
C LEU A 205 15.84 15.79 -12.81
N SER A 206 15.15 16.14 -11.72
CA SER A 206 15.31 15.51 -10.41
C SER A 206 14.04 14.78 -10.01
N VAL A 207 14.20 13.73 -9.19
CA VAL A 207 13.09 13.00 -8.61
C VAL A 207 12.94 13.44 -7.16
N VAL A 208 11.74 13.84 -6.78
CA VAL A 208 11.40 14.28 -5.43
C VAL A 208 10.22 13.45 -4.95
N VAL A 209 10.24 13.06 -3.67
CA VAL A 209 9.09 12.43 -3.03
C VAL A 209 7.97 13.45 -2.95
N GLY A 210 6.85 13.17 -3.60
CA GLY A 210 5.67 14.03 -3.65
C GLY A 210 4.43 13.31 -3.13
N VAL A 211 3.43 14.08 -2.73
CA VAL A 211 2.09 13.58 -2.41
C VAL A 211 1.22 13.78 -3.63
N PHE A 212 0.55 12.72 -4.07
CA PHE A 212 -0.43 12.75 -5.13
C PHE A 212 -1.81 12.55 -4.51
N GLU A 213 -2.73 13.46 -4.80
CA GLU A 213 -4.13 13.36 -4.39
C GLU A 213 -4.95 13.10 -5.65
N GLU A 214 -5.65 11.96 -5.67
CA GLU A 214 -6.53 11.58 -6.76
C GLU A 214 -7.93 11.28 -6.22
N ASP A 215 -8.90 12.05 -6.67
CA ASP A 215 -10.32 11.79 -6.41
C ASP A 215 -10.81 10.70 -7.37
N HIS A 216 -10.68 9.44 -6.96
CA HIS A 216 -11.19 8.30 -7.71
C HIS A 216 -11.94 7.31 -6.81
N SER A 217 -12.80 6.46 -7.39
CA SER A 217 -13.40 5.35 -6.66
C SER A 217 -12.37 4.24 -6.43
N CYS A 218 -11.95 4.02 -5.19
CA CYS A 218 -10.98 2.99 -4.83
C CYS A 218 -11.68 1.65 -4.55
N THR A 219 -11.80 0.78 -5.56
CA THR A 219 -12.47 -0.53 -5.43
C THR A 219 -11.74 -1.51 -4.51
N SER A 220 -10.43 -1.33 -4.33
CA SER A 220 -9.61 -2.17 -3.45
C SER A 220 -9.80 -1.86 -1.97
N VAL A 221 -10.28 -0.66 -1.63
CA VAL A 221 -10.50 -0.25 -0.24
C VAL A 221 -11.70 -1.01 0.32
N ARG A 222 -11.46 -1.74 1.41
CA ARG A 222 -12.51 -2.50 2.09
C ARG A 222 -12.88 -1.84 3.40
N THR A 223 -14.16 -1.92 3.74
CA THR A 223 -14.70 -1.47 5.02
C THR A 223 -15.24 -2.66 5.81
N LEU A 224 -15.35 -2.50 7.13
CA LEU A 224 -16.08 -3.43 7.98
C LEU A 224 -17.57 -3.35 7.65
N ASN A 225 -18.20 -4.51 7.45
CA ASN A 225 -19.63 -4.63 7.23
C ASN A 225 -20.22 -5.61 8.26
N PHE A 226 -21.07 -5.09 9.15
CA PHE A 226 -21.76 -5.88 10.17
C PHE A 226 -23.15 -6.39 9.73
N GLU A 227 -23.61 -6.04 8.52
CA GLU A 227 -24.91 -6.50 7.98
C GLU A 227 -24.99 -8.02 7.82
N ASN A 228 -23.86 -8.72 7.78
CA ASN A 228 -23.86 -10.18 7.68
C ASN A 228 -24.52 -10.82 8.91
N GLU A 229 -24.27 -10.30 10.12
CA GLU A 229 -24.91 -10.78 11.35
C GLU A 229 -26.40 -10.45 11.41
N GLU A 230 -26.83 -9.40 10.69
CA GLU A 230 -28.23 -8.98 10.63
C GLU A 230 -29.06 -9.86 9.68
N LYS A 231 -28.46 -10.35 8.59
CA LYS A 231 -29.16 -11.08 7.51
C LYS A 231 -28.99 -12.59 7.60
N VAL A 232 -27.88 -13.08 8.15
CA VAL A 232 -27.57 -14.51 8.16
C VAL A 232 -28.04 -15.14 9.46
N TYR A 233 -29.10 -15.93 9.35
CA TYR A 233 -29.55 -16.73 10.48
C TYR A 233 -28.56 -17.86 10.78
N TRP A 234 -28.12 -17.97 12.04
CA TRP A 234 -27.02 -18.84 12.48
C TRP A 234 -27.21 -20.33 12.17
N ARG A 235 -28.46 -20.81 12.09
CA ARG A 235 -28.77 -22.20 11.73
C ARG A 235 -28.57 -22.51 10.24
N ASN A 236 -28.58 -21.47 9.40
CA ASN A 236 -28.37 -21.54 7.96
C ASN A 236 -27.11 -20.76 7.58
N PRO A 237 -25.91 -21.24 7.99
CA PRO A 237 -24.67 -20.52 7.77
C PRO A 237 -24.39 -20.35 6.28
N GLN A 238 -24.04 -19.13 5.89
CA GLN A 238 -23.60 -18.84 4.53
C GLN A 238 -22.23 -19.48 4.24
N LYS A 239 -22.01 -19.84 2.97
CA LYS A 239 -20.74 -20.37 2.47
C LYS A 239 -20.14 -19.40 1.46
N ILE A 240 -18.83 -19.18 1.55
CA ILE A 240 -18.05 -18.46 0.55
C ILE A 240 -16.90 -19.38 0.15
N ASP A 241 -16.82 -19.77 -1.13
CA ASP A 241 -15.76 -20.62 -1.70
C ASP A 241 -15.60 -22.02 -1.05
N ASP A 242 -16.72 -22.60 -0.55
CA ASP A 242 -16.86 -23.85 0.22
C ASP A 242 -16.78 -23.78 1.77
N PRO A 243 -15.95 -22.95 2.45
CA PRO A 243 -16.04 -22.80 3.89
C PRO A 243 -17.28 -22.05 4.34
N TYR A 244 -17.77 -22.42 5.53
CA TYR A 244 -18.82 -21.70 6.25
C TYR A 244 -18.27 -20.41 6.86
N LEU A 245 -19.05 -19.35 6.78
CA LEU A 245 -18.80 -18.14 7.55
C LEU A 245 -18.95 -18.43 9.04
N VAL A 246 -18.05 -17.84 9.82
CA VAL A 246 -18.09 -17.89 11.28
C VAL A 246 -18.77 -16.61 11.77
N SER A 247 -19.82 -16.75 12.58
CA SER A 247 -20.46 -15.61 13.25
C SER A 247 -19.59 -15.11 14.41
N VAL A 248 -19.72 -13.83 14.75
CA VAL A 248 -19.12 -13.24 15.95
C VAL A 248 -19.74 -13.81 17.23
N SER A 249 -20.99 -14.29 17.14
CA SER A 249 -21.75 -14.86 18.26
C SER A 249 -22.00 -16.36 18.06
N LEU A 250 -21.90 -17.13 19.14
CA LEU A 250 -22.33 -18.52 19.20
C LEU A 250 -23.72 -18.60 19.80
N TRP A 251 -24.63 -19.21 19.05
CA TRP A 251 -26.01 -19.43 19.41
C TRP A 251 -26.26 -20.91 19.67
N ASN A 252 -27.22 -21.21 20.54
CA ASN A 252 -27.64 -22.57 20.83
C ASN A 252 -29.17 -22.66 20.87
N SER A 253 -29.68 -23.90 20.83
CA SER A 253 -31.09 -24.22 20.67
C SER A 253 -31.53 -25.23 21.73
N THR A 254 -32.81 -25.16 22.12
CA THR A 254 -33.44 -26.25 22.90
C THR A 254 -34.11 -27.31 22.03
N LEU A 255 -34.34 -27.02 20.75
CA LEU A 255 -34.92 -27.91 19.73
C LEU A 255 -33.88 -28.89 19.19
N ASP A 256 -34.35 -30.03 18.69
CA ASP A 256 -33.53 -31.04 18.03
C ASP A 256 -33.11 -30.57 16.62
N TYR A 257 -32.11 -31.26 16.05
CA TYR A 257 -31.53 -30.88 14.77
C TYR A 257 -32.56 -31.00 13.63
N GLY A 258 -32.86 -29.89 12.95
CA GLY A 258 -33.82 -29.82 11.85
C GLY A 258 -35.15 -29.15 12.20
N GLU A 259 -35.41 -28.87 13.47
CA GLU A 259 -36.60 -28.15 13.94
C GLU A 259 -36.32 -26.63 14.08
N SER A 260 -37.31 -25.81 13.70
CA SER A 260 -37.25 -24.34 13.74
C SER A 260 -38.19 -23.78 14.82
N PRO A 261 -37.76 -22.76 15.59
CA PRO A 261 -38.62 -22.10 16.59
C PRO A 261 -39.87 -21.42 16.00
N SER A 262 -39.93 -21.23 14.68
CA SER A 262 -41.06 -20.61 13.97
C SER A 262 -42.38 -21.40 14.09
N ASP A 263 -42.34 -22.66 14.52
CA ASP A 263 -43.49 -23.55 14.55
C ASP A 263 -44.33 -23.40 15.84
N SER A 264 -44.67 -22.16 16.20
CA SER A 264 -45.82 -21.68 17.02
C SER A 264 -46.18 -22.31 18.38
N ASN A 265 -45.55 -23.40 18.81
CA ASN A 265 -45.71 -23.99 20.12
C ASN A 265 -44.39 -23.77 20.84
N ALA A 266 -44.38 -23.10 22.00
CA ALA A 266 -43.17 -22.75 22.76
C ALA A 266 -42.43 -23.97 23.38
N GLU A 267 -42.30 -25.05 22.60
CA GLU A 267 -41.56 -26.27 22.86
C GLU A 267 -40.05 -26.07 22.73
N GLY A 268 -39.60 -25.05 21.99
CA GLY A 268 -38.20 -24.62 22.04
C GLY A 268 -37.91 -23.24 21.49
N PHE A 269 -36.72 -22.74 21.82
CA PHE A 269 -36.24 -21.39 21.49
C PHE A 269 -34.73 -21.41 21.22
N ASP A 270 -34.26 -20.37 20.54
CA ASP A 270 -32.84 -20.07 20.36
C ASP A 270 -32.36 -19.10 21.41
N TYR A 271 -31.10 -19.22 21.83
CA TYR A 271 -30.51 -18.31 22.81
C TYR A 271 -29.02 -18.11 22.56
N TYR A 272 -28.53 -16.95 22.98
CA TYR A 272 -27.11 -16.64 22.98
C TYR A 272 -26.36 -17.56 23.94
N HIS A 273 -25.30 -18.21 23.46
CA HIS A 273 -24.47 -19.08 24.27
C HIS A 273 -23.19 -18.38 24.73
N SER A 274 -22.40 -17.87 23.80
CA SER A 274 -21.12 -17.21 24.06
C SER A 274 -20.61 -16.47 22.80
N SER A 275 -19.52 -15.72 22.93
CA SER A 275 -18.80 -15.16 21.80
C SER A 275 -18.00 -16.23 21.05
N SER A 276 -17.74 -15.99 19.77
CA SER A 276 -16.93 -16.91 18.96
C SER A 276 -15.49 -16.92 19.44
N LYS A 277 -15.01 -18.09 19.88
CA LYS A 277 -13.64 -18.27 20.37
C LYS A 277 -12.57 -17.84 19.37
N GLN A 278 -12.83 -18.01 18.07
CA GLN A 278 -11.90 -17.58 17.03
C GLN A 278 -11.78 -16.06 16.96
N PHE A 279 -12.92 -15.36 17.02
CA PHE A 279 -12.95 -13.90 17.07
C PHE A 279 -12.36 -13.36 18.37
N ASP A 280 -12.73 -13.94 19.51
CA ASP A 280 -12.20 -13.54 20.82
C ASP A 280 -10.68 -13.65 20.89
N MET A 281 -10.13 -14.78 20.43
CA MET A 281 -8.69 -14.98 20.44
C MET A 281 -7.97 -14.01 19.51
N LEU A 282 -8.53 -13.78 18.32
CA LEU A 282 -7.99 -12.83 17.34
C LEU A 282 -7.97 -11.41 17.92
N ILE A 283 -9.10 -10.92 18.43
CA ILE A 283 -9.25 -9.57 18.99
C ILE A 283 -8.39 -9.42 20.25
N ALA A 284 -8.47 -10.36 21.20
CA ALA A 284 -7.73 -10.25 22.45
C ALA A 284 -6.20 -10.20 22.24
N ILE A 285 -5.67 -11.02 21.33
CA ILE A 285 -4.22 -11.07 21.08
C ILE A 285 -3.77 -9.89 20.22
N LYS A 286 -4.39 -9.68 19.05
CA LYS A 286 -3.92 -8.66 18.08
C LYS A 286 -4.27 -7.25 18.52
N THR A 287 -5.56 -6.98 18.76
CA THR A 287 -6.00 -5.60 19.00
C THR A 287 -5.79 -5.17 20.44
N THR A 288 -6.13 -6.02 21.41
CA THR A 288 -6.10 -5.63 22.83
C THR A 288 -4.70 -5.72 23.43
N LEU A 289 -3.97 -6.82 23.18
CA LEU A 289 -2.66 -7.03 23.78
C LEU A 289 -1.52 -6.39 22.97
N MET A 290 -1.53 -6.55 21.63
CA MET A 290 -0.45 -6.03 20.76
C MET A 290 -0.71 -4.61 20.25
N GLY A 291 -1.95 -4.11 20.31
CA GLY A 291 -2.30 -2.81 19.72
C GLY A 291 -2.18 -2.77 18.20
N GLU A 292 -2.19 -3.93 17.55
CA GLU A 292 -2.04 -4.07 16.10
C GLU A 292 -3.40 -4.12 15.41
N ALA A 293 -3.48 -3.52 14.23
CA ALA A 293 -4.63 -3.69 13.36
C ALA A 293 -4.73 -5.15 12.87
N ILE A 294 -5.95 -5.65 12.72
CA ILE A 294 -6.21 -6.91 12.04
C ILE A 294 -6.20 -6.62 10.55
N VAL A 295 -5.14 -7.08 9.88
CA VAL A 295 -4.89 -6.78 8.46
C VAL A 295 -4.86 -8.08 7.66
N ARG A 296 -5.56 -8.10 6.52
CA ARG A 296 -5.44 -9.20 5.56
C ARG A 296 -4.06 -9.13 4.90
N LYS A 297 -3.41 -10.28 4.72
CA LYS A 297 -2.16 -10.39 3.95
C LYS A 297 -2.35 -9.75 2.56
N GLU A 298 -1.32 -9.05 2.07
CA GLU A 298 -1.30 -8.36 0.76
C GLU A 298 -2.27 -7.18 0.60
N SER A 299 -3.07 -6.84 1.62
CA SER A 299 -4.00 -5.69 1.53
C SER A 299 -3.31 -4.36 1.26
N ALA A 300 -2.11 -4.15 1.80
CA ALA A 300 -1.35 -2.93 1.55
C ALA A 300 -0.98 -2.75 0.07
N ALA A 301 -0.55 -3.84 -0.59
CA ALA A 301 -0.24 -3.81 -2.02
C ALA A 301 -1.52 -3.74 -2.88
N GLU A 302 -2.60 -4.40 -2.47
CA GLU A 302 -3.91 -4.34 -3.14
C GLU A 302 -4.50 -2.92 -3.10
N ILE A 303 -4.34 -2.21 -1.98
CA ILE A 303 -4.94 -0.90 -1.72
C ILE A 303 -4.05 0.25 -2.20
N CYS A 304 -2.78 0.28 -1.80
CA CYS A 304 -1.88 1.38 -2.12
C CYS A 304 -1.04 1.14 -3.39
N GLY A 305 -0.89 -0.11 -3.83
CA GLY A 305 0.12 -0.51 -4.80
C GLY A 305 1.46 -0.87 -4.13
N GLU A 306 2.30 -1.62 -4.84
CA GLU A 306 3.60 -2.02 -4.31
C GLU A 306 4.53 -0.82 -4.09
N GLY A 307 5.06 -0.68 -2.87
CA GLY A 307 6.03 0.37 -2.54
C GLY A 307 5.44 1.75 -2.26
N TRP A 308 4.12 1.90 -2.29
CA TRP A 308 3.43 3.16 -2.04
C TRP A 308 2.92 3.27 -0.60
N ASN A 309 3.13 4.45 -0.01
CA ASN A 309 2.43 4.85 1.21
C ASN A 309 1.16 5.59 0.80
N CYS A 310 0.00 5.17 1.31
CA CYS A 310 -1.26 5.82 1.00
C CYS A 310 -2.08 6.07 2.26
N SER A 311 -2.97 7.05 2.18
CA SER A 311 -3.95 7.32 3.23
C SER A 311 -5.32 7.56 2.63
N TYR A 312 -6.35 7.05 3.28
CA TYR A 312 -7.73 7.25 2.83
C TYR A 312 -8.68 7.34 4.02
N VAL A 313 -9.84 7.95 3.79
CA VAL A 313 -10.87 8.14 4.82
C VAL A 313 -12.08 7.29 4.48
N VAL A 314 -12.57 6.53 5.46
CA VAL A 314 -13.77 5.69 5.32
C VAL A 314 -14.78 6.09 6.39
N ASN A 315 -16.04 6.15 5.99
CA ASN A 315 -17.17 6.24 6.90
C ASN A 315 -17.85 4.89 7.00
N PHE A 316 -18.04 4.38 8.21
CA PHE A 316 -18.73 3.11 8.43
C PHE A 316 -19.47 3.11 9.77
N VAL A 317 -20.52 2.29 9.83
CA VAL A 317 -21.34 2.15 11.03
C VAL A 317 -20.91 0.89 11.78
N ALA A 318 -20.66 1.02 13.07
CA ALA A 318 -20.20 -0.05 13.93
C ALA A 318 -20.66 0.16 15.39
N PRO A 319 -20.66 -0.89 16.23
CA PRO A 319 -20.89 -0.75 17.66
C PRO A 319 -19.86 0.16 18.34
N GLY A 320 -20.30 0.90 19.36
CA GLY A 320 -19.43 1.80 20.11
C GLY A 320 -20.03 2.23 21.45
N TYR A 321 -19.18 2.44 22.44
CA TYR A 321 -19.63 2.94 23.74
C TYR A 321 -19.60 4.47 23.80
N LYS A 322 -20.71 5.06 24.25
CA LYS A 322 -20.81 6.47 24.61
C LYS A 322 -20.62 6.60 26.12
N CYS A 323 -19.44 7.05 26.52
CA CYS A 323 -19.12 7.30 27.93
C CYS A 323 -19.42 8.75 28.31
N GLN A 324 -20.11 8.94 29.42
CA GLN A 324 -20.39 10.27 30.00
C GLN A 324 -19.96 10.29 31.46
N GLU A 325 -19.47 11.43 31.92
CA GLU A 325 -19.22 11.68 33.33
C GLU A 325 -20.56 11.76 34.07
N LEU A 326 -20.70 10.92 35.08
CA LEU A 326 -21.91 10.84 35.91
C LEU A 326 -21.69 11.52 37.26
N ALA A 327 -20.44 11.53 37.75
CA ALA A 327 -20.06 12.25 38.95
C ALA A 327 -18.57 12.58 38.97
N SER A 328 -18.23 13.72 39.56
CA SER A 328 -16.86 14.13 39.86
C SER A 328 -16.79 14.88 41.18
N GLY A 329 -15.77 14.58 41.99
CA GLY A 329 -15.48 15.29 43.24
C GLY A 329 -16.30 14.85 44.46
N ARG A 330 -16.18 15.63 45.55
CA ARG A 330 -16.56 15.24 46.93
C ARG A 330 -18.02 15.54 47.32
N GLN A 331 -18.83 16.13 46.43
CA GLN A 331 -20.26 16.34 46.68
C GLN A 331 -21.06 15.10 46.30
N TRP A 332 -20.84 14.01 47.03
CA TRP A 332 -21.72 12.84 46.93
C TRP A 332 -22.88 13.09 47.88
N GLY A 333 -24.07 13.28 47.33
CA GLY A 333 -25.30 13.09 48.11
C GLY A 333 -25.30 11.67 48.68
N THR A 334 -25.97 11.45 49.81
CA THR A 334 -26.06 10.14 50.47
C THR A 334 -26.81 9.07 49.66
N GLU A 335 -27.16 9.34 48.40
CA GLU A 335 -27.79 8.39 47.50
C GLU A 335 -26.72 7.61 46.72
N PRO A 336 -26.78 6.26 46.72
CA PRO A 336 -25.87 5.45 45.94
C PRO A 336 -26.17 5.65 44.44
N ILE A 337 -25.25 6.32 43.74
CA ILE A 337 -25.29 6.51 42.28
C ILE A 337 -25.19 5.17 41.56
N MET A 338 -24.46 4.23 42.18
CA MET A 338 -24.29 2.88 41.69
C MET A 338 -25.34 1.98 42.37
N PRO A 339 -26.20 1.26 41.63
CA PRO A 339 -27.10 0.29 42.25
C PRO A 339 -26.26 -0.73 43.03
N SER A 340 -26.62 -0.99 44.29
CA SER A 340 -25.90 -1.89 45.21
C SER A 340 -25.91 -3.37 44.79
N THR A 341 -26.39 -3.66 43.59
CA THR A 341 -26.41 -5.00 43.01
C THR A 341 -25.10 -5.24 42.27
N THR A 342 -24.20 -5.96 42.93
CA THR A 342 -23.09 -6.66 42.30
C THR A 342 -23.62 -7.53 41.15
N GLU A 343 -23.02 -7.36 39.97
CA GLU A 343 -23.26 -8.12 38.73
C GLU A 343 -24.57 -7.83 37.97
N VAL A 344 -24.66 -6.65 37.34
CA VAL A 344 -25.45 -6.53 36.10
C VAL A 344 -24.55 -6.94 34.93
N SER A 345 -24.29 -8.25 34.80
CA SER A 345 -23.86 -8.80 33.50
C SER A 345 -25.05 -8.69 32.55
N MET A 346 -24.82 -8.65 31.23
CA MET A 346 -25.86 -8.76 30.20
C MET A 346 -26.96 -9.71 30.68
N VAL A 347 -28.15 -9.18 30.96
CA VAL A 347 -29.16 -9.89 31.76
C VAL A 347 -29.91 -10.83 30.84
N ILE A 348 -29.23 -11.92 30.48
CA ILE A 348 -29.84 -13.05 29.78
C ILE A 348 -30.61 -13.85 30.83
N PRO A 349 -31.88 -14.18 30.57
CA PRO A 349 -32.71 -14.97 31.46
C PRO A 349 -32.05 -16.27 31.88
N LYS A 350 -31.77 -16.40 33.17
CA LYS A 350 -31.16 -17.62 33.73
C LYS A 350 -32.25 -18.58 34.18
N CYS A 351 -32.15 -19.85 33.81
CA CYS A 351 -32.88 -20.96 34.42
C CYS A 351 -31.88 -22.04 34.88
N HIS A 352 -32.36 -23.08 35.57
CA HIS A 352 -31.52 -24.25 35.79
C HIS A 352 -31.23 -24.92 34.45
N LEU A 353 -29.95 -25.15 34.13
CA LEU A 353 -29.50 -25.77 32.88
C LEU A 353 -29.00 -27.20 33.12
N THR A 354 -29.16 -28.08 32.16
CA THR A 354 -28.50 -29.39 32.08
C THR A 354 -27.08 -29.25 31.53
N LEU A 355 -26.32 -30.36 31.54
CA LEU A 355 -25.03 -30.43 30.86
C LEU A 355 -25.25 -30.15 29.35
N GLY A 356 -24.65 -29.06 28.84
CA GLY A 356 -24.86 -28.59 27.46
C GLY A 356 -25.72 -27.33 27.30
N GLY A 357 -26.21 -26.74 28.40
CA GLY A 357 -26.87 -25.42 28.38
C GLY A 357 -28.37 -25.43 28.13
N LYS A 358 -29.00 -26.59 27.93
CA LYS A 358 -30.46 -26.72 27.77
C LYS A 358 -31.17 -26.50 29.12
N PRO A 359 -32.31 -25.79 29.20
CA PRO A 359 -33.06 -25.67 30.44
C PRO A 359 -33.50 -27.04 31.00
N LYS A 360 -33.39 -27.23 32.32
CA LYS A 360 -33.92 -28.38 33.06
C LYS A 360 -35.45 -28.39 33.11
N GLN A 361 -36.09 -27.23 32.94
CA GLN A 361 -37.54 -27.11 32.95
C GLN A 361 -38.12 -27.60 31.62
N ASN A 362 -39.23 -28.32 31.70
CA ASN A 362 -39.97 -28.74 30.51
C ASN A 362 -40.73 -27.55 29.90
N PRO A 363 -40.96 -27.53 28.58
CA PRO A 363 -41.82 -26.54 27.94
C PRO A 363 -43.23 -26.46 28.56
N LEU A 364 -43.96 -25.34 28.47
CA LEU A 364 -43.68 -24.13 27.70
C LEU A 364 -42.73 -23.16 28.43
N TYR A 365 -41.75 -22.65 27.69
CA TYR A 365 -40.80 -21.66 28.19
C TYR A 365 -41.44 -20.26 28.29
N PRO A 366 -40.92 -19.36 29.16
CA PRO A 366 -41.34 -17.96 29.18
C PRO A 366 -40.99 -17.26 27.86
N ASP A 367 -41.87 -16.40 27.36
CA ASP A 367 -41.70 -15.73 26.05
C ASP A 367 -40.42 -14.88 25.97
N ASN A 368 -40.05 -14.25 27.08
CA ASN A 368 -38.87 -13.39 27.14
C ASN A 368 -37.57 -14.17 27.45
N PHE A 369 -37.55 -15.51 27.37
CA PHE A 369 -36.40 -16.33 27.76
C PHE A 369 -35.29 -16.32 26.68
N GLY A 370 -34.03 -16.13 27.07
CA GLY A 370 -32.89 -16.05 26.13
C GLY A 370 -32.77 -14.72 25.36
N VAL A 371 -33.56 -13.72 25.74
CA VAL A 371 -33.69 -12.42 25.06
C VAL A 371 -32.81 -11.36 25.74
N PHE A 372 -32.24 -10.44 24.96
CA PHE A 372 -31.53 -9.28 25.52
C PHE A 372 -32.53 -8.17 25.86
N ARG A 373 -32.76 -7.98 27.16
CA ARG A 373 -33.77 -7.04 27.66
C ARG A 373 -33.20 -5.69 28.06
N THR A 374 -31.98 -5.69 28.58
CA THR A 374 -31.29 -4.50 29.04
C THR A 374 -29.80 -4.69 28.85
N GLU A 375 -29.16 -3.61 28.43
CA GLU A 375 -27.71 -3.53 28.39
C GLU A 375 -27.22 -2.87 29.68
N PRO A 376 -26.28 -3.47 30.42
CA PRO A 376 -25.74 -2.84 31.61
C PRO A 376 -24.94 -1.59 31.25
N ILE A 377 -25.16 -0.51 31.99
CA ILE A 377 -24.25 0.64 31.98
C ILE A 377 -22.92 0.15 32.55
N MET A 378 -21.83 0.29 31.79
CA MET A 378 -20.49 0.02 32.31
C MET A 378 -20.03 1.21 33.13
N TRP A 379 -19.92 1.01 34.44
CA TRP A 379 -19.44 2.01 35.38
C TRP A 379 -17.93 1.89 35.52
N ILE A 380 -17.21 2.97 35.22
CA ILE A 380 -15.76 3.02 35.39
C ILE A 380 -15.45 4.15 36.37
N GLY A 381 -14.89 3.78 37.52
CA GLY A 381 -14.39 4.71 38.51
C GLY A 381 -12.88 4.87 38.38
N TYR A 382 -12.40 6.11 38.31
CA TYR A 382 -10.97 6.42 38.34
C TYR A 382 -10.73 7.72 39.10
N ALA A 383 -9.47 7.98 39.47
CA ALA A 383 -9.09 9.22 40.10
C ALA A 383 -8.27 10.06 39.12
N THR A 384 -8.62 11.34 38.98
CA THR A 384 -7.84 12.33 38.23
C THR A 384 -7.04 13.19 39.18
N VAL A 385 -6.02 13.85 38.65
CA VAL A 385 -5.31 14.90 39.37
C VAL A 385 -5.44 16.19 38.58
N ASP A 386 -5.80 17.27 39.29
CA ASP A 386 -6.06 18.57 38.67
C ASP A 386 -4.76 19.27 38.19
N ASP A 387 -3.63 19.02 38.85
CA ASP A 387 -2.32 19.61 38.51
C ASP A 387 -1.21 18.55 38.49
N LEU A 388 -0.80 18.15 37.29
CA LEU A 388 0.28 17.18 37.06
C LEU A 388 1.69 17.75 37.33
N SER A 389 1.84 19.07 37.52
CA SER A 389 3.14 19.72 37.73
C SER A 389 3.60 19.68 39.20
N VAL A 390 2.70 19.37 40.13
CA VAL A 390 2.97 19.28 41.57
C VAL A 390 3.25 17.82 41.94
N PRO A 391 4.25 17.54 42.81
CA PRO A 391 4.48 16.20 43.31
C PRO A 391 3.26 15.69 44.05
N GLN A 392 2.76 14.53 43.62
CA GLN A 392 1.54 13.98 44.20
C GLN A 392 1.83 13.31 45.54
N PRO A 393 0.94 13.51 46.54
CA PRO A 393 1.02 12.79 47.79
C PRO A 393 0.93 11.29 47.52
N ASP A 394 1.91 10.54 48.01
CA ASP A 394 2.07 9.10 47.83
C ASP A 394 1.27 8.28 48.85
N THR A 395 0.91 8.90 49.97
CA THR A 395 0.30 8.22 51.12
C THR A 395 -1.23 8.27 51.04
N PRO A 396 -1.90 7.13 50.77
CA PRO A 396 -3.35 7.09 50.65
C PRO A 396 -4.05 7.54 51.94
N GLY A 397 -5.17 8.26 51.80
CA GLY A 397 -6.04 8.62 52.93
C GLY A 397 -5.64 9.85 53.76
N THR A 398 -4.49 10.47 53.50
CA THR A 398 -4.13 11.77 54.09
C THR A 398 -5.02 12.90 53.52
N GLU A 399 -5.21 14.00 54.25
CA GLU A 399 -5.98 15.14 53.72
C GLU A 399 -5.33 15.76 52.48
N ALA A 400 -4.00 15.70 52.38
CA ALA A 400 -3.28 16.07 51.16
C ALA A 400 -3.65 15.13 49.99
N TRP A 401 -3.66 13.81 50.21
CA TRP A 401 -4.04 12.82 49.20
C TRP A 401 -5.49 13.00 48.73
N LYS A 402 -6.43 13.14 49.66
CA LYS A 402 -7.84 13.37 49.31
C LYS A 402 -8.13 14.74 48.67
N LYS A 403 -7.16 15.66 48.70
CA LYS A 403 -7.24 16.96 48.02
C LYS A 403 -6.58 16.92 46.64
N ALA A 404 -5.54 16.11 46.47
CA ALA A 404 -4.80 15.97 45.21
C ALA A 404 -5.53 15.09 44.18
N TYR A 405 -6.26 14.08 44.65
CA TYR A 405 -6.97 13.14 43.78
C TYR A 405 -8.49 13.40 43.80
N THR A 406 -9.03 13.67 42.62
CA THR A 406 -10.46 13.88 42.38
C THR A 406 -11.08 12.58 41.85
N PRO A 407 -12.01 11.94 42.58
CA PRO A 407 -12.69 10.75 42.08
C PRO A 407 -13.68 11.13 40.97
N VAL A 408 -13.65 10.38 39.88
CA VAL A 408 -14.53 10.52 38.72
C VAL A 408 -15.20 9.18 38.43
N ILE A 409 -16.49 9.23 38.16
CA ILE A 409 -17.29 8.09 37.73
C ILE A 409 -17.84 8.40 36.35
N ILE A 410 -17.51 7.55 35.38
CA ILE A 410 -18.11 7.57 34.05
C ILE A 410 -19.04 6.36 33.87
N GLY A 411 -20.14 6.58 33.16
CA GLY A 411 -21.02 5.51 32.69
C GLY A 411 -20.95 5.41 31.18
N CYS A 412 -20.72 4.21 30.68
CA CYS A 412 -20.66 3.91 29.27
C CYS A 412 -21.86 3.07 28.84
N GLU A 413 -22.62 3.59 27.89
CA GLU A 413 -23.76 2.93 27.26
C GLU A 413 -23.39 2.54 25.82
N HIS A 414 -23.99 1.48 25.31
CA HIS A 414 -23.69 0.98 23.97
C HIS A 414 -24.60 1.60 22.91
N TYR A 415 -23.98 2.09 21.84
CA TYR A 415 -24.62 2.77 20.73
C TYR A 415 -24.16 2.19 19.40
N GLU A 416 -25.00 2.35 18.40
CA GLU A 416 -24.60 2.33 17.01
C GLU A 416 -23.92 3.68 16.68
N VAL A 417 -22.70 3.60 16.13
CA VAL A 417 -21.86 4.77 15.91
C VAL A 417 -21.42 4.81 14.46
N ASN A 418 -21.62 5.97 13.83
CA ASN A 418 -21.04 6.29 12.53
C ASN A 418 -19.63 6.84 12.75
N TYR A 419 -18.62 6.07 12.35
CA TYR A 419 -17.21 6.42 12.48
C TYR A 419 -16.68 7.04 11.20
N THR A 420 -15.93 8.13 11.33
CA THR A 420 -15.03 8.61 10.29
C THR A 420 -13.61 8.21 10.68
N ALA A 421 -13.04 7.24 9.97
CA ALA A 421 -11.71 6.71 10.23
C ALA A 421 -10.76 7.06 9.09
N GLN A 422 -9.57 7.55 9.45
CA GLN A 422 -8.45 7.69 8.52
C GLN A 422 -7.55 6.48 8.64
N PHE A 423 -7.38 5.77 7.53
CA PHE A 423 -6.45 4.67 7.39
C PHE A 423 -5.16 5.21 6.78
N ASN A 424 -4.03 4.84 7.37
CA ASN A 424 -2.70 5.19 6.88
C ASN A 424 -1.91 3.90 6.66
N TYR A 425 -1.35 3.74 5.48
CA TYR A 425 -0.44 2.66 5.15
C TYR A 425 0.96 3.24 4.97
N THR A 426 1.89 2.79 5.81
CA THR A 426 3.30 3.20 5.76
C THR A 426 4.17 1.95 5.75
N GLY A 427 4.92 1.74 4.67
CA GLY A 427 5.79 0.56 4.54
C GLY A 427 5.03 -0.76 4.62
N GLY A 428 3.77 -0.80 4.18
CA GLY A 428 2.91 -1.96 4.25
C GLY A 428 2.20 -2.19 5.59
N ALA A 429 2.54 -1.43 6.64
CA ALA A 429 1.86 -1.47 7.93
C ALA A 429 0.65 -0.53 7.92
N GLN A 430 -0.49 -1.03 8.42
CA GLN A 430 -1.74 -0.27 8.53
C GLN A 430 -1.85 0.36 9.91
N PHE A 431 -2.16 1.66 9.94
CA PHE A 431 -2.50 2.44 11.12
C PHE A 431 -3.87 3.06 10.93
N VAL A 432 -4.65 3.15 12.02
CA VAL A 432 -6.02 3.68 11.98
C VAL A 432 -6.14 4.79 13.00
N ASP A 433 -6.66 5.93 12.56
CA ASP A 433 -6.99 7.06 13.42
C ASP A 433 -8.48 7.40 13.29
N ILE A 434 -9.17 7.46 14.41
CA ILE A 434 -10.60 7.77 14.43
C ILE A 434 -10.77 9.28 14.53
N LYS A 435 -11.16 9.92 13.43
CA LYS A 435 -11.34 11.37 13.35
C LYS A 435 -12.63 11.85 13.98
N ARG A 436 -13.71 11.08 13.81
CA ARG A 436 -15.04 11.46 14.29
C ARG A 436 -15.85 10.24 14.70
N ARG A 437 -16.65 10.41 15.75
CA ARG A 437 -17.66 9.46 16.23
C ARG A 437 -19.00 10.17 16.29
N GLU A 438 -19.97 9.75 15.50
CA GLU A 438 -21.34 10.25 15.53
C GLU A 438 -22.25 9.14 16.08
N TYR A 439 -22.75 9.35 17.30
CA TYR A 439 -23.58 8.38 18.00
C TYR A 439 -25.03 8.47 17.48
N LEU A 440 -25.54 7.37 16.92
CA LEU A 440 -26.84 7.33 16.24
C LEU A 440 -27.98 6.96 17.21
N ARG A 441 -27.99 5.72 17.69
CA ARG A 441 -29.02 5.19 18.61
C ARG A 441 -28.41 4.17 19.57
N LYS A 442 -29.07 3.94 20.71
CA LYS A 442 -28.71 2.85 21.63
C LYS A 442 -28.96 1.50 20.96
N VAL A 443 -28.12 0.50 21.24
CA VAL A 443 -28.31 -0.86 20.73
C VAL A 443 -29.53 -1.51 21.39
N VAL A 444 -29.59 -1.49 22.73
CA VAL A 444 -30.78 -1.88 23.50
C VAL A 444 -31.33 -0.63 24.20
N ASP A 445 -32.35 0.00 23.62
CA ASP A 445 -32.99 1.19 24.19
C ASP A 445 -34.11 0.83 25.16
N THR A 446 -33.73 0.30 26.33
CA THR A 446 -34.67 -0.05 27.40
C THR A 446 -34.22 0.56 28.72
N THR A 447 -35.19 0.78 29.61
CA THR A 447 -34.96 1.25 30.98
C THR A 447 -35.22 0.13 31.96
N TYR A 448 -34.21 -0.21 32.76
CA TYR A 448 -34.33 -1.21 33.83
C TYR A 448 -35.37 -0.80 34.87
N ILE A 449 -36.20 -1.76 35.26
CA ILE A 449 -37.21 -1.64 36.31
C ILE A 449 -36.73 -2.45 37.54
N PRO A 450 -36.60 -1.83 38.72
CA PRO A 450 -36.17 -2.52 39.95
C PRO A 450 -37.14 -3.60 40.43
N GLU A 451 -38.42 -3.49 40.08
CA GLU A 451 -39.44 -4.48 40.39
C GLU A 451 -39.16 -5.83 39.71
N LYS A 452 -39.33 -6.91 40.48
CA LYS A 452 -39.11 -8.26 39.96
C LYS A 452 -40.27 -8.70 39.07
N ASP A 453 -39.92 -9.28 37.93
CA ASP A 453 -40.87 -9.91 37.00
C ASP A 453 -41.83 -10.84 37.76
N THR A 454 -43.13 -10.73 37.46
CA THR A 454 -44.16 -11.58 38.05
C THR A 454 -43.99 -13.06 37.66
N ASP A 455 -43.37 -13.35 36.52
CA ASP A 455 -43.07 -14.73 36.12
C ASP A 455 -41.94 -15.32 36.96
N LYS A 456 -42.30 -16.28 37.81
CA LYS A 456 -41.36 -16.97 38.71
C LYS A 456 -40.55 -18.08 38.02
N ARG A 457 -40.82 -18.38 36.76
CA ARG A 457 -40.06 -19.37 35.97
C ARG A 457 -38.66 -18.85 35.62
N LEU A 458 -38.46 -17.53 35.62
CA LEU A 458 -37.19 -16.86 35.38
C LEU A 458 -36.41 -16.68 36.69
N LYS A 459 -35.08 -16.93 36.68
CA LYS A 459 -34.24 -16.71 37.87
C LYS A 459 -33.84 -15.26 38.06
N ASP A 460 -33.54 -14.56 36.97
CA ASP A 460 -33.06 -13.18 36.95
C ASP A 460 -34.19 -12.16 37.17
N ARG A 461 -35.46 -12.54 36.95
CA ARG A 461 -36.70 -11.76 37.21
C ARG A 461 -36.55 -10.26 36.92
N THR A 462 -35.74 -9.91 35.92
CA THR A 462 -35.38 -8.53 35.60
C THR A 462 -36.33 -8.05 34.53
N GLN A 463 -36.92 -6.88 34.75
CA GLN A 463 -37.78 -6.20 33.78
C GLN A 463 -37.08 -4.97 33.22
N ALA A 464 -37.37 -4.67 31.97
CA ALA A 464 -37.01 -3.42 31.34
C ALA A 464 -38.15 -2.98 30.41
N VAL A 465 -38.29 -1.67 30.16
CA VAL A 465 -39.34 -1.13 29.27
C VAL A 465 -38.75 -0.17 28.24
N PRO A 466 -39.33 -0.10 27.02
CA PRO A 466 -40.43 -0.93 26.53
C PRO A 466 -39.97 -2.34 26.12
N ASP A 467 -40.86 -3.32 26.24
CA ASP A 467 -40.66 -4.72 25.79
C ASP A 467 -40.50 -4.84 24.27
N SER A 468 -41.05 -3.88 23.50
CA SER A 468 -40.87 -3.78 22.05
C SER A 468 -39.42 -3.61 21.59
N ASN A 469 -38.53 -3.18 22.49
CA ASN A 469 -37.12 -2.94 22.20
C ASN A 469 -36.21 -4.10 22.66
N TYR A 470 -36.80 -5.21 23.08
CA TYR A 470 -36.07 -6.43 23.38
C TYR A 470 -35.48 -7.03 22.10
N ILE A 471 -34.25 -7.54 22.18
CA ILE A 471 -33.59 -8.19 21.03
C ILE A 471 -33.69 -9.70 21.19
N PHE A 472 -34.44 -10.32 20.30
CA PHE A 472 -34.62 -11.75 20.20
C PHE A 472 -33.59 -12.37 19.26
N PRO A 473 -33.15 -13.61 19.50
CA PRO A 473 -32.24 -14.31 18.58
C PRO A 473 -32.82 -14.55 17.18
N ALA A 474 -34.14 -14.45 17.03
CA ALA A 474 -34.86 -14.55 15.77
C ALA A 474 -35.04 -13.19 15.05
N ASP A 475 -34.58 -12.07 15.63
CA ASP A 475 -34.67 -10.73 15.03
C ASP A 475 -33.62 -10.54 13.92
N VAL A 476 -33.69 -11.40 12.90
CA VAL A 476 -32.98 -11.25 11.62
C VAL A 476 -33.85 -10.45 10.65
N LYS A 477 -33.24 -9.58 9.83
CA LYS A 477 -33.99 -8.73 8.87
C LYS A 477 -34.32 -9.41 7.55
#